data_AF-A0A1W5D1W2-F1
#
_entry.id   AF-A0A1W5D1W2-F1
#
_cell.length_a   1.000
_cell.length_b   1.000
_cell.length_c   1.000
_cell.angle_alpha   90.00
_cell.angle_beta   90.00
_cell.angle_gamma   90.00
#
_symmetry.space_group_name_H-M   'P 1'
#
loop_
_entity.id
_entity.type
_entity.pdbx_description
1 polymer ?
#
loop_
_entity_poly.entity_id
_entity_poly.type
_entity_poly.pdbx_seq_one_letter_code
_entity_poly.pdbx_strand_id
1 'polypeptide(L)'
;MANLRFAIGIRRFIPFLGYHHVLMILIAIGIILLSLLLAGCSSSSPLIPNIFLISLYYQNYPPTVDPSQVDPRVTTAIANIVGRARLQVRVGYFGICINPDGGSFLCSNNASSLASQVSVDQDPLNLIWVANTFKNSIVFPYLIIVAIVLAFICFLLLATFPGWHQETDERGSERDVKPFPSRPVSQVALALIFVASIFVLVSVLWQHTASVAASTIAQDLGNGSVRSGVGTSAMVLGWFGFALFIIVTIGLLVMILSINIVAQLTDEE
;
A
#
# COMPACT_ATOMS: atom_id res chain seq x y z
N MET A 1 -1.93 -1.12 38.92
CA MET A 1 -3.26 -0.44 38.93
C MET A 1 -3.61 0.30 37.63
N ALA A 2 -2.66 0.79 36.83
CA ALA A 2 -2.95 1.42 35.53
C ALA A 2 -3.55 0.43 34.49
N ASN A 3 -3.05 -0.82 34.45
CA ASN A 3 -3.54 -1.84 33.51
C ASN A 3 -5.01 -2.27 33.76
N LEU A 4 -5.47 -2.26 35.02
CA LEU A 4 -6.88 -2.54 35.34
C LEU A 4 -7.81 -1.40 34.89
N ARG A 5 -7.37 -0.13 35.02
CA ARG A 5 -8.18 1.03 34.61
C ARG A 5 -8.32 1.12 33.08
N PHE A 6 -7.26 0.78 32.34
CA PHE A 6 -7.31 0.68 30.88
C PHE A 6 -8.24 -0.47 30.43
N ALA A 7 -8.15 -1.64 31.08
CA ALA A 7 -9.02 -2.78 30.80
C ALA A 7 -10.51 -2.48 31.10
N ILE A 8 -10.80 -1.72 32.16
CA ILE A 8 -12.17 -1.33 32.54
C ILE A 8 -12.71 -0.23 31.60
N GLY A 9 -11.86 0.70 31.15
CA GLY A 9 -12.22 1.72 30.16
C GLY A 9 -12.58 1.11 28.80
N ILE A 10 -11.80 0.13 28.32
CA ILE A 10 -12.11 -0.63 27.12
C ILE A 10 -13.41 -1.43 27.29
N ARG A 11 -13.61 -2.09 28.44
CA ARG A 11 -14.84 -2.86 28.74
C ARG A 11 -16.13 -2.04 28.63
N ARG A 12 -16.06 -0.74 28.87
CA ARG A 12 -17.22 0.18 28.79
C ARG A 12 -17.56 0.61 27.36
N PHE A 13 -16.60 0.56 26.43
CA PHE A 13 -16.82 0.82 25.00
C PHE A 13 -17.21 -0.43 24.21
N ILE A 14 -16.88 -1.64 24.68
CA ILE A 14 -17.23 -2.92 24.05
C ILE A 14 -18.74 -3.09 23.75
N PRO A 15 -19.71 -2.70 24.61
CA PRO A 15 -21.14 -2.85 24.26
C PRO A 15 -21.60 -1.91 23.13
N PHE A 16 -20.90 -0.79 22.89
CA PHE A 16 -21.21 0.15 21.81
C PHE A 16 -20.44 -0.13 20.51
N LEU A 17 -19.37 -0.93 20.56
CA LEU A 17 -18.56 -1.29 19.41
C LEU A 17 -19.18 -2.48 18.68
N GLY A 18 -20.20 -2.18 17.86
CA GLY A 18 -20.83 -3.20 17.02
C GLY A 18 -19.81 -3.85 16.06
N TYR A 19 -20.02 -5.13 15.73
CA TYR A 19 -19.17 -5.88 14.78
C TYR A 19 -18.83 -5.09 13.49
N HIS A 20 -19.80 -4.36 12.93
CA HIS A 20 -19.59 -3.54 11.73
C HIS A 20 -18.60 -2.37 11.96
N HIS A 21 -18.50 -1.81 13.17
CA HIS A 21 -17.52 -0.78 13.49
C HIS A 21 -16.09 -1.32 13.44
N VAL A 22 -15.87 -2.56 13.88
CA VAL A 22 -14.55 -3.21 13.74
C VAL A 22 -14.19 -3.31 12.27
N LEU A 23 -15.12 -3.77 11.42
CA LEU A 23 -14.90 -3.85 9.98
C LEU A 23 -14.63 -2.47 9.36
N MET A 24 -15.38 -1.44 9.76
CA MET A 24 -15.15 -0.06 9.33
C MET A 24 -13.76 0.46 9.70
N ILE A 25 -13.28 0.17 10.92
CA ILE A 25 -11.92 0.55 11.36
C ILE A 25 -10.88 -0.15 10.50
N LEU A 26 -11.04 -1.45 10.22
CA LEU A 26 -10.11 -2.18 9.35
C LEU A 26 -10.10 -1.62 7.92
N ILE A 27 -11.26 -1.29 7.35
CA ILE A 27 -11.36 -0.62 6.05
C ILE A 27 -10.63 0.74 6.09
N ALA A 28 -10.89 1.56 7.10
CA ALA A 28 -10.29 2.88 7.23
C ALA A 28 -8.76 2.81 7.33
N ILE A 29 -8.23 1.88 8.12
CA ILE A 29 -6.79 1.61 8.19
C ILE A 29 -6.27 1.17 6.81
N GLY A 30 -6.95 0.24 6.13
CA GLY A 30 -6.59 -0.20 4.79
C GLY A 30 -6.50 0.95 3.78
N ILE A 31 -7.51 1.84 3.77
CA ILE A 31 -7.55 3.04 2.92
C ILE A 31 -6.35 3.95 3.22
N ILE A 32 -6.06 4.21 4.49
CA ILE A 32 -4.93 5.07 4.90
C ILE A 32 -3.61 4.47 4.40
N LEU A 33 -3.39 3.17 4.59
CA LEU A 33 -2.15 2.50 4.19
C LEU A 33 -1.94 2.50 2.67
N LEU A 34 -2.99 2.21 1.90
CA LEU A 34 -2.94 2.27 0.44
C LEU A 34 -2.76 3.71 -0.07
N SER A 35 -3.32 4.70 0.62
CA SER A 35 -3.10 6.11 0.31
C SER A 35 -1.66 6.54 0.58
N LEU A 36 -1.06 6.09 1.69
CA LEU A 36 0.36 6.33 2.00
C LEU A 36 1.28 5.65 0.98
N LEU A 37 0.93 4.44 0.53
CA LEU A 37 1.66 3.74 -0.53
C LEU A 37 1.70 4.58 -1.82
N LEU A 38 0.55 5.09 -2.25
CA LEU A 38 0.44 5.96 -3.43
C LEU A 38 1.20 7.29 -3.26
N ALA A 39 1.17 7.87 -2.06
CA ALA A 39 1.86 9.12 -1.74
C ALA A 39 3.39 8.97 -1.63
N GLY A 40 3.93 7.75 -1.65
CA GLY A 40 5.36 7.50 -1.58
C GLY A 40 6.17 8.30 -2.60
N CYS A 41 7.30 8.85 -2.17
CA CYS A 41 8.18 9.72 -2.99
C CYS A 41 7.52 10.94 -3.65
N SER A 42 6.34 11.39 -3.17
CA SER A 42 5.68 12.60 -3.70
C SER A 42 6.14 13.90 -3.03
N SER A 43 6.83 13.81 -1.90
CA SER A 43 7.23 14.96 -1.07
C SER A 43 8.59 14.72 -0.42
N SER A 44 9.35 15.81 -0.24
CA SER A 44 10.66 15.82 0.45
C SER A 44 10.55 15.70 1.98
N SER A 45 9.36 15.47 2.53
CA SER A 45 9.16 15.26 3.97
C SER A 45 9.92 14.02 4.46
N PRO A 46 10.62 14.04 5.61
CA PRO A 46 11.62 13.02 6.00
C PRO A 46 11.20 11.54 5.95
N LEU A 47 9.91 11.22 6.02
CA LEU A 47 9.40 9.84 5.98
C LEU A 47 8.89 9.40 4.60
N ILE A 48 8.48 10.34 3.74
CA ILE A 48 7.83 10.03 2.45
C ILE A 48 8.80 9.41 1.43
N PRO A 49 10.08 9.83 1.32
CA PRO A 49 11.07 9.19 0.45
C PRO A 49 11.42 7.76 0.85
N ASN A 50 11.08 7.30 2.06
CA ASN A 50 11.29 5.92 2.49
C ASN A 50 10.19 4.98 2.00
N ILE A 51 9.07 5.52 1.51
CA ILE A 51 8.05 4.76 0.79
C ILE A 51 8.36 4.89 -0.70
N PHE A 52 9.05 3.90 -1.23
CA PHE A 52 9.44 3.82 -2.64
C PHE A 52 9.18 2.41 -3.19
N LEU A 53 9.05 2.30 -4.50
CA LEU A 53 8.90 1.04 -5.23
C LEU A 53 10.28 0.46 -5.53
N ILE A 54 11.13 1.28 -6.15
CA ILE A 54 12.51 0.95 -6.50
C ILE A 54 13.43 2.10 -6.08
N SER A 55 14.62 1.76 -5.62
CA SER A 55 15.76 2.66 -5.45
C SER A 55 16.86 2.22 -6.39
N LEU A 56 17.43 3.15 -7.13
CA LEU A 56 18.64 3.00 -7.92
C LEU A 56 19.70 3.92 -7.33
N TYR A 57 20.93 3.47 -7.18
CA TYR A 57 21.98 4.34 -6.65
C TYR A 57 23.37 3.90 -7.11
N TYR A 58 24.26 4.86 -7.24
CA TYR A 58 25.65 4.58 -7.54
C TYR A 58 26.37 4.05 -6.30
N GLN A 59 27.05 2.93 -6.48
CA GLN A 59 27.93 2.35 -5.47
C GLN A 59 28.97 1.51 -6.20
N ASN A 60 30.25 1.74 -5.89
CA ASN A 60 31.33 0.90 -6.40
C ASN A 60 31.39 -0.40 -5.58
N TYR A 61 31.33 -1.53 -6.26
CA TYR A 61 31.52 -2.86 -5.67
C TYR A 61 32.22 -3.81 -6.64
N PRO A 62 32.87 -4.89 -6.17
CA PRO A 62 33.49 -5.87 -7.07
C PRO A 62 32.45 -6.46 -8.03
N PRO A 63 32.64 -6.37 -9.35
CA PRO A 63 31.69 -6.90 -10.32
C PRO A 63 31.63 -8.43 -10.22
N THR A 64 30.45 -8.99 -10.42
CA THR A 64 30.24 -10.44 -10.46
C THR A 64 30.48 -10.95 -11.88
N VAL A 65 31.39 -11.90 -12.05
CA VAL A 65 31.69 -12.52 -13.35
C VAL A 65 30.87 -13.80 -13.48
N ASP A 66 30.16 -13.94 -14.61
CA ASP A 66 29.34 -15.11 -14.92
C ASP A 66 29.67 -15.63 -16.34
N PRO A 67 29.72 -16.94 -16.58
CA PRO A 67 29.98 -17.50 -17.91
C PRO A 67 29.01 -17.07 -19.01
N SER A 68 27.81 -16.58 -18.67
CA SER A 68 26.83 -16.04 -19.61
C SER A 68 27.13 -14.60 -20.06
N GLN A 69 28.11 -13.93 -19.46
CA GLN A 69 28.55 -12.60 -19.88
C GLN A 69 29.44 -12.71 -21.12
N VAL A 70 28.95 -12.17 -22.25
CA VAL A 70 29.69 -12.18 -23.52
C VAL A 70 30.97 -11.33 -23.46
N ASP A 71 30.91 -10.16 -22.82
CA ASP A 71 32.07 -9.31 -22.57
C ASP A 71 32.08 -8.77 -21.13
N PRO A 72 32.81 -9.44 -20.21
CA PRO A 72 32.95 -8.96 -18.83
C PRO A 72 33.66 -7.61 -18.70
N ARG A 73 34.41 -7.16 -19.72
CA ARG A 73 35.18 -5.90 -19.69
C ARG A 73 34.30 -4.66 -19.73
N VAL A 74 33.05 -4.80 -20.19
CA VAL A 74 32.04 -3.72 -20.18
C VAL A 74 31.87 -3.12 -18.78
N THR A 75 31.95 -3.96 -17.73
CA THR A 75 31.86 -3.49 -16.34
C THR A 75 32.94 -2.48 -15.97
N THR A 76 34.16 -2.63 -16.51
CA THR A 76 35.28 -1.70 -16.29
C THR A 76 35.06 -0.38 -17.01
N ALA A 77 34.51 -0.42 -18.24
CA ALA A 77 34.15 0.79 -18.98
C ALA A 77 33.05 1.59 -18.26
N ILE A 78 32.02 0.90 -17.76
CA ILE A 78 30.95 1.50 -16.96
C ILE A 78 31.53 2.12 -15.67
N ALA A 79 32.41 1.40 -14.96
CA ALA A 79 33.04 1.92 -13.75
C ALA A 79 33.87 3.20 -14.00
N ASN A 80 34.55 3.28 -15.14
CA ASN A 80 35.29 4.49 -15.54
C ASN A 80 34.37 5.68 -15.84
N ILE A 81 33.19 5.43 -16.42
CA ILE A 81 32.17 6.47 -16.68
C ILE A 81 31.53 6.94 -15.38
N VAL A 82 31.17 6.02 -14.49
CA VAL A 82 30.52 6.34 -13.20
C VAL A 82 31.50 7.04 -12.26
N GLY A 83 32.77 6.61 -12.25
CA GLY A 83 33.83 7.20 -11.46
C GLY A 83 33.49 7.26 -9.97
N ARG A 84 33.19 8.48 -9.50
CA ARG A 84 32.87 8.78 -8.09
C ARG A 84 31.46 9.34 -7.88
N ALA A 85 30.55 9.18 -8.85
CA ALA A 85 29.17 9.62 -8.72
C ALA A 85 28.49 9.03 -7.47
N ARG A 86 27.69 9.82 -6.78
CA ARG A 86 27.00 9.45 -5.52
C ARG A 86 25.54 9.90 -5.51
N LEU A 87 24.82 9.59 -6.57
CA LEU A 87 23.39 9.83 -6.68
C LEU A 87 22.58 8.60 -6.25
N GLN A 88 21.53 8.82 -5.47
CA GLN A 88 20.45 7.86 -5.24
C GLN A 88 19.13 8.42 -5.79
N VAL A 89 18.41 7.60 -6.55
CA VAL A 89 17.09 7.89 -7.10
C VAL A 89 16.10 6.88 -6.56
N ARG A 90 14.97 7.35 -6.04
CA ARG A 90 13.86 6.53 -5.55
C ARG A 90 12.60 6.88 -6.31
N VAL A 91 11.82 5.87 -6.65
CA VAL A 91 10.59 6.03 -7.43
C VAL A 91 9.40 5.61 -6.58
N GLY A 92 8.39 6.46 -6.47
CA GLY A 92 7.07 6.14 -5.94
C GLY A 92 6.03 6.07 -7.06
N TYR A 93 4.76 5.93 -6.69
CA TYR A 93 3.67 5.91 -7.67
C TYR A 93 3.49 7.26 -8.39
N PHE A 94 3.59 8.36 -7.65
CA PHE A 94 3.29 9.71 -8.18
C PHE A 94 4.51 10.64 -8.21
N GLY A 95 5.70 10.15 -7.87
CA GLY A 95 6.86 11.02 -7.75
C GLY A 95 8.18 10.27 -7.79
N ILE A 96 9.24 11.04 -7.98
CA ILE A 96 10.63 10.59 -7.94
C ILE A 96 11.33 11.45 -6.90
N CYS A 97 12.15 10.83 -6.05
CA CYS A 97 13.02 11.52 -5.12
C CYS A 97 14.47 11.25 -5.47
N ILE A 98 15.31 12.28 -5.47
CA ILE A 98 16.75 12.16 -5.67
C ILE A 98 17.50 12.57 -4.42
N ASN A 99 18.67 11.99 -4.22
CA ASN A 99 19.63 12.40 -3.21
C ASN A 99 21.00 12.51 -3.90
N PRO A 100 21.40 13.72 -4.34
CA PRO A 100 22.59 13.91 -5.18
C PRO A 100 23.91 13.78 -4.41
N ASP A 101 23.92 14.08 -3.11
CA ASP A 101 25.16 14.18 -2.32
C ASP A 101 25.12 13.37 -1.00
N GLY A 102 24.12 12.50 -0.83
CA GLY A 102 23.87 11.76 0.42
C GLY A 102 23.19 12.59 1.53
N GLY A 103 22.71 13.79 1.21
CA GLY A 103 21.98 14.69 2.10
C GLY A 103 20.47 14.42 2.15
N SER A 104 19.66 15.48 2.05
CA SER A 104 18.20 15.38 2.01
C SER A 104 17.67 14.96 0.64
N PHE A 105 16.55 14.23 0.61
CA PHE A 105 15.86 13.92 -0.64
C PHE A 105 15.14 15.14 -1.23
N LEU A 106 15.25 15.32 -2.54
CA LEU A 106 14.49 16.27 -3.33
C LEU A 106 13.49 15.51 -4.17
N CYS A 107 12.19 15.73 -3.94
CA CYS A 107 11.13 14.98 -4.60
C CYS A 107 10.34 15.86 -5.57
N SER A 108 10.03 15.32 -6.74
CA SER A 108 9.20 15.97 -7.75
C SER A 108 8.52 14.92 -8.62
N ASN A 109 7.35 15.26 -9.15
CA ASN A 109 6.73 14.45 -10.21
C ASN A 109 7.37 14.72 -11.58
N ASN A 110 8.06 15.85 -11.76
CA ASN A 110 8.70 16.22 -13.00
C ASN A 110 10.19 15.82 -12.98
N ALA A 111 10.55 14.74 -13.66
CA ALA A 111 11.93 14.24 -13.71
C ALA A 111 12.91 15.26 -14.32
N SER A 112 12.47 16.06 -15.30
CA SER A 112 13.32 17.10 -15.91
C SER A 112 13.71 18.18 -14.91
N SER A 113 12.82 18.52 -13.97
CA SER A 113 13.13 19.47 -12.88
C SER A 113 14.13 18.93 -11.86
N LEU A 114 14.21 17.60 -11.72
CA LEU A 114 15.20 16.93 -10.88
C LEU A 114 16.54 16.86 -11.61
N ALA A 115 16.53 16.48 -12.89
CA ALA A 115 17.72 16.42 -13.73
C ALA A 115 18.40 17.79 -13.87
N SER A 116 17.65 18.89 -13.92
CA SER A 116 18.24 20.25 -13.98
C SER A 116 18.98 20.67 -12.71
N GLN A 117 18.79 19.95 -11.59
CA GLN A 117 19.46 20.19 -10.32
C GLN A 117 20.71 19.31 -10.13
N VAL A 118 21.02 18.47 -11.12
CA VAL A 118 22.09 17.48 -11.05
C VAL A 118 23.05 17.68 -12.22
N SER A 119 24.34 17.61 -11.93
CA SER A 119 25.40 17.71 -12.95
C SER A 119 25.65 16.37 -13.64
N VAL A 120 26.29 16.41 -14.81
CA VAL A 120 26.63 15.20 -15.59
C VAL A 120 27.51 14.23 -14.78
N ASP A 121 28.44 14.78 -13.97
CA ASP A 121 29.32 13.96 -13.12
C ASP A 121 28.59 13.29 -11.95
N GLN A 122 27.40 13.79 -11.58
CA GLN A 122 26.56 13.21 -10.53
C GLN A 122 25.60 12.15 -11.07
N ASP A 123 25.13 12.26 -12.31
CA ASP A 123 24.25 11.27 -12.97
C ASP A 123 24.79 10.74 -14.32
N PRO A 124 26.00 10.16 -14.38
CA PRO A 124 26.66 9.82 -15.64
C PRO A 124 25.98 8.71 -16.46
N LEU A 125 25.11 7.91 -15.84
CA LEU A 125 24.30 6.87 -16.51
C LEU A 125 22.81 7.24 -16.62
N ASN A 126 22.44 8.49 -16.30
CA ASN A 126 21.07 8.98 -16.36
C ASN A 126 20.07 8.14 -15.53
N LEU A 127 20.41 7.79 -14.29
CA LEU A 127 19.51 7.07 -13.37
C LEU A 127 18.18 7.81 -13.16
N ILE A 128 18.16 9.15 -13.20
CA ILE A 128 16.91 9.92 -13.12
C ILE A 128 15.99 9.61 -14.32
N TRP A 129 16.58 9.49 -15.51
CA TRP A 129 15.83 9.13 -16.72
C TRP A 129 15.32 7.68 -16.67
N VAL A 130 16.17 6.73 -16.26
CA VAL A 130 15.77 5.32 -16.08
C VAL A 130 14.64 5.20 -15.06
N ALA A 131 14.75 5.89 -13.93
CA ALA A 131 13.73 5.96 -12.90
C ALA A 131 12.40 6.55 -13.42
N ASN A 132 12.46 7.60 -14.24
CA ASN A 132 11.28 8.19 -14.86
C ASN A 132 10.61 7.24 -15.86
N THR A 133 11.38 6.49 -16.63
CA THR A 133 10.87 5.45 -17.53
C THR A 133 10.16 4.34 -16.74
N PHE A 134 10.74 3.87 -15.64
CA PHE A 134 10.06 2.90 -14.76
C PHE A 134 8.72 3.45 -14.25
N LYS A 135 8.70 4.68 -13.73
CA LYS A 135 7.47 5.33 -13.22
C LYS A 135 6.38 5.44 -14.30
N ASN A 136 6.72 5.93 -15.49
CA ASN A 136 5.69 6.26 -16.50
C ASN A 136 5.27 5.06 -17.35
N SER A 137 6.15 4.07 -17.54
CA SER A 137 5.90 2.96 -18.47
C SER A 137 5.53 1.65 -17.77
N ILE A 138 5.84 1.49 -16.48
CA ILE A 138 5.68 0.21 -15.77
C ILE A 138 4.72 0.33 -14.59
N VAL A 139 4.76 1.45 -13.86
CA VAL A 139 3.94 1.64 -12.67
C VAL A 139 2.50 2.00 -13.04
N PHE A 140 1.53 1.25 -12.48
CA PHE A 140 0.10 1.47 -12.73
C PHE A 140 -0.66 1.73 -11.41
N PRO A 141 -0.88 3.00 -11.01
CA PRO A 141 -1.56 3.34 -9.76
C PRO A 141 -3.08 3.15 -9.79
N TYR A 142 -3.69 3.15 -10.99
CA TYR A 142 -5.14 3.34 -11.12
C TYR A 142 -5.97 2.21 -10.50
N LEU A 143 -5.51 0.97 -10.50
CA LEU A 143 -6.22 -0.13 -9.81
C LEU A 143 -6.31 0.10 -8.30
N ILE A 144 -5.26 0.62 -7.67
CA ILE A 144 -5.27 0.96 -6.23
C ILE A 144 -6.23 2.12 -5.96
N ILE A 145 -6.22 3.15 -6.82
CA ILE A 145 -7.14 4.30 -6.69
C ILE A 145 -8.60 3.81 -6.74
N VAL A 146 -8.94 2.98 -7.74
CA VAL A 146 -10.29 2.43 -7.86
C VAL A 146 -10.63 1.56 -6.64
N ALA A 147 -9.71 0.72 -6.17
CA ALA A 147 -9.93 -0.09 -4.97
C ALA A 147 -10.21 0.76 -3.72
N ILE A 148 -9.48 1.87 -3.53
CA ILE A 148 -9.72 2.82 -2.43
C ILE A 148 -11.13 3.42 -2.53
N VAL A 149 -11.56 3.82 -3.73
CA VAL A 149 -12.91 4.38 -3.94
C VAL A 149 -13.99 3.35 -3.62
N LEU A 150 -13.85 2.11 -4.10
CA LEU A 150 -14.80 1.03 -3.80
C LEU A 150 -14.84 0.70 -2.29
N ALA A 151 -13.67 0.65 -1.64
CA ALA A 151 -13.58 0.45 -0.19
C ALA A 151 -14.19 1.61 0.60
N PHE A 152 -14.05 2.85 0.13
CA PHE A 152 -14.68 4.01 0.74
C PHE A 152 -16.21 3.98 0.60
N ILE A 153 -16.74 3.59 -0.56
CA ILE A 153 -18.18 3.39 -0.73
C ILE A 153 -18.67 2.27 0.20
N CYS A 154 -17.94 1.16 0.31
CA CYS A 154 -18.24 0.09 1.26
C CYS A 154 -18.26 0.61 2.71
N PHE A 155 -17.29 1.44 3.11
CA PHE A 155 -17.27 2.08 4.42
C PHE A 155 -18.53 2.92 4.68
N LEU A 156 -18.98 3.70 3.70
CA LEU A 156 -20.21 4.49 3.82
C LEU A 156 -21.47 3.60 3.94
N LEU A 157 -21.53 2.49 3.21
CA LEU A 157 -22.64 1.53 3.33
C LEU A 157 -22.66 0.84 4.69
N LEU A 158 -21.50 0.52 5.25
CA LEU A 158 -21.41 -0.03 6.61
C LEU A 158 -21.85 1.00 7.67
N ALA A 159 -21.63 2.29 7.43
CA ALA A 159 -22.09 3.35 8.32
C ALA A 159 -23.62 3.47 8.39
N THR A 160 -24.37 2.94 7.40
CA THR A 160 -25.83 2.91 7.45
C THR A 160 -26.38 1.70 8.23
N PHE A 161 -25.51 0.86 8.80
CA PHE A 161 -25.97 -0.31 9.54
C PHE A 161 -26.59 0.11 10.88
N PRO A 162 -27.72 -0.48 11.27
CA PRO A 162 -28.37 -0.14 12.52
C PRO A 162 -27.49 -0.50 13.72
N GLY A 163 -27.40 0.45 14.65
CA GLY A 163 -26.75 0.27 15.95
C GLY A 163 -27.65 -0.44 16.96
N TRP A 164 -27.12 -0.64 18.18
CA TRP A 164 -27.94 -1.04 19.32
C TRP A 164 -28.83 0.13 19.74
N HIS A 165 -30.12 -0.13 19.94
CA HIS A 165 -31.05 0.84 20.54
C HIS A 165 -31.91 0.18 21.61
N GLN A 166 -32.28 0.95 22.62
CA GLN A 166 -33.19 0.52 23.68
C GLN A 166 -34.62 0.61 23.18
N GLU A 167 -35.36 -0.49 23.30
CA GLU A 167 -36.81 -0.51 23.12
C GLU A 167 -37.47 -0.90 24.45
N THR A 168 -38.60 -0.27 24.75
CA THR A 168 -39.41 -0.61 25.93
C THR A 168 -40.49 -1.59 25.50
N ASP A 169 -40.46 -2.79 26.06
CA ASP A 169 -41.47 -3.82 25.82
C ASP A 169 -42.83 -3.39 26.40
N GLU A 170 -43.95 -4.00 25.96
CA GLU A 170 -45.32 -3.69 26.42
C GLU A 170 -45.51 -3.87 27.94
N ARG A 171 -44.60 -4.61 28.59
CA ARG A 171 -44.54 -4.84 30.04
C ARG A 171 -43.69 -3.81 30.81
N GLY A 172 -43.16 -2.79 30.14
CA GLY A 172 -42.32 -1.75 30.74
C GLY A 172 -40.86 -2.16 31.00
N SER A 173 -40.42 -3.32 30.49
CA SER A 173 -39.02 -3.77 30.59
C SER A 173 -38.20 -3.17 29.45
N GLU A 174 -37.06 -2.55 29.79
CA GLU A 174 -36.08 -2.10 28.80
C GLU A 174 -35.35 -3.31 28.20
N ARG A 175 -35.30 -3.41 26.88
CA ARG A 175 -34.55 -4.42 26.14
C ARG A 175 -33.68 -3.76 25.08
N ASP A 176 -32.41 -4.14 25.03
CA ASP A 176 -31.52 -3.75 23.94
C ASP A 176 -31.81 -4.62 22.71
N VAL A 177 -32.24 -3.99 21.63
CA VAL A 177 -32.54 -4.64 20.35
C VAL A 177 -31.58 -4.12 19.29
N LYS A 178 -31.12 -5.02 18.42
CA LYS A 178 -30.31 -4.68 17.25
C LYS A 178 -31.01 -5.18 15.98
N PRO A 179 -31.52 -4.29 15.12
CA PRO A 179 -32.14 -4.68 13.86
C PRO A 179 -31.14 -5.35 12.92
N PHE A 180 -31.65 -6.23 12.05
CA PHE A 180 -30.84 -6.77 10.98
C PHE A 180 -30.54 -5.69 9.93
N PRO A 181 -29.29 -5.60 9.43
CA PRO A 181 -28.97 -4.73 8.31
C PRO A 181 -29.73 -5.17 7.06
N SER A 182 -30.02 -4.22 6.16
CA SER A 182 -30.71 -4.56 4.92
C SER A 182 -29.87 -5.51 4.05
N ARG A 183 -30.50 -6.61 3.61
CA ARG A 183 -29.89 -7.62 2.73
C ARG A 183 -29.24 -7.03 1.48
N PRO A 184 -29.90 -6.14 0.68
CA PRO A 184 -29.28 -5.61 -0.53
C PRO A 184 -28.03 -4.77 -0.22
N VAL A 185 -28.04 -3.96 0.83
CA VAL A 185 -26.88 -3.13 1.21
C VAL A 185 -25.72 -4.02 1.65
N SER A 186 -26.00 -5.07 2.43
CA SER A 186 -24.97 -6.01 2.88
C SER A 186 -24.32 -6.77 1.72
N GLN A 187 -25.11 -7.21 0.73
CA GLN A 187 -24.61 -7.89 -0.48
C GLN A 187 -23.77 -6.96 -1.35
N VAL A 188 -24.21 -5.71 -1.57
CA VAL A 188 -23.45 -4.72 -2.32
C VAL A 188 -22.14 -4.39 -1.59
N ALA A 189 -22.17 -4.20 -0.27
CA ALA A 189 -20.97 -3.94 0.51
C ALA A 189 -19.94 -5.09 0.41
N LEU A 190 -20.41 -6.35 0.47
CA LEU A 190 -19.57 -7.53 0.28
C LEU A 190 -18.94 -7.57 -1.13
N ALA A 191 -19.75 -7.33 -2.17
CA ALA A 191 -19.26 -7.32 -3.55
C ALA A 191 -18.20 -6.22 -3.77
N LEU A 192 -18.44 -5.01 -3.26
CA LEU A 192 -17.50 -3.89 -3.38
C LEU A 192 -16.15 -4.19 -2.72
N ILE A 193 -16.15 -4.67 -1.48
CA ILE A 193 -14.89 -4.95 -0.77
C ILE A 193 -14.15 -6.14 -1.38
N PHE A 194 -14.88 -7.13 -1.90
CA PHE A 194 -14.29 -8.26 -2.61
C PHE A 194 -13.58 -7.80 -3.89
N VAL A 195 -14.25 -7.03 -4.74
CA VAL A 195 -13.64 -6.48 -5.96
C VAL A 195 -12.46 -5.56 -5.62
N ALA A 196 -12.59 -4.72 -4.58
CA ALA A 196 -11.48 -3.89 -4.10
C ALA A 196 -10.27 -4.74 -3.68
N SER A 197 -10.49 -5.85 -2.96
CA SER A 197 -9.41 -6.75 -2.53
C SER A 197 -8.68 -7.40 -3.72
N ILE A 198 -9.40 -7.78 -4.78
CA ILE A 198 -8.81 -8.31 -6.01
C ILE A 198 -7.95 -7.25 -6.70
N PHE A 199 -8.44 -6.01 -6.83
CA PHE A 199 -7.66 -4.93 -7.44
C PHE A 199 -6.39 -4.62 -6.67
N VAL A 200 -6.44 -4.62 -5.32
CA VAL A 200 -5.24 -4.48 -4.50
C VAL A 200 -4.29 -5.65 -4.71
N LEU A 201 -4.79 -6.90 -4.73
CA LEU A 201 -3.97 -8.09 -4.97
C LEU A 201 -3.21 -8.01 -6.30
N VAL A 202 -3.92 -7.73 -7.39
CA VAL A 202 -3.32 -7.60 -8.72
C VAL A 202 -2.29 -6.47 -8.73
N SER A 203 -2.61 -5.34 -8.11
CA SER A 203 -1.71 -4.18 -8.05
C SER A 203 -0.41 -4.47 -7.30
N VAL A 204 -0.50 -5.07 -6.12
CA VAL A 204 0.66 -5.36 -5.25
C VAL A 204 1.52 -6.45 -5.88
N LEU A 205 0.92 -7.48 -6.48
CA LEU A 205 1.65 -8.50 -7.23
C LEU A 205 2.42 -7.88 -8.41
N TRP A 206 1.73 -7.07 -9.23
CA TRP A 206 2.34 -6.37 -10.36
C TRP A 206 3.50 -5.47 -9.92
N GLN A 207 3.26 -4.65 -8.89
CA GLN A 207 4.27 -3.75 -8.32
C GLN A 207 5.51 -4.52 -7.84
N HIS A 208 5.30 -5.62 -7.12
CA HIS A 208 6.38 -6.43 -6.57
C HIS A 208 7.23 -7.04 -7.68
N THR A 209 6.60 -7.73 -8.65
CA THR A 209 7.33 -8.39 -9.74
C THR A 209 8.04 -7.39 -10.65
N ALA A 210 7.38 -6.28 -10.99
CA ALA A 210 7.96 -5.21 -11.79
C ALA A 210 9.18 -4.56 -11.11
N SER A 211 9.07 -4.27 -9.82
CA SER A 211 10.16 -3.62 -9.08
C SER A 211 11.35 -4.55 -8.91
N VAL A 212 11.12 -5.84 -8.62
CA VAL A 212 12.19 -6.85 -8.54
C VAL A 212 12.88 -7.02 -9.90
N ALA A 213 12.12 -7.18 -10.98
CA ALA A 213 12.68 -7.34 -12.31
C ALA A 213 13.51 -6.13 -12.74
N ALA A 214 12.98 -4.91 -12.56
CA ALA A 214 13.70 -3.68 -12.89
C ALA A 214 14.96 -3.50 -12.04
N SER A 215 14.89 -3.84 -10.74
CA SER A 215 16.04 -3.81 -9.82
C SER A 215 17.15 -4.75 -10.30
N THR A 216 16.83 -6.01 -10.54
CA THR A 216 17.80 -7.01 -11.00
C THR A 216 18.43 -6.60 -12.34
N ILE A 217 17.62 -6.22 -13.33
CA ILE A 217 18.12 -5.82 -14.65
C ILE A 217 19.04 -4.58 -14.55
N ALA A 218 18.66 -3.58 -13.76
CA ALA A 218 19.48 -2.38 -13.59
C ALA A 218 20.81 -2.68 -12.90
N GLN A 219 20.82 -3.55 -11.91
CA GLN A 219 22.03 -3.94 -11.18
C GLN A 219 22.95 -4.84 -12.00
N ASP A 220 22.39 -5.76 -12.80
CA ASP A 220 23.17 -6.63 -13.68
C ASP A 220 23.76 -5.84 -14.86
N LEU A 221 23.02 -4.87 -15.40
CA LEU A 221 23.51 -3.98 -16.44
C LEU A 221 24.62 -3.05 -15.92
N GLY A 222 24.43 -2.48 -14.73
CA GLY A 222 25.40 -1.59 -14.08
C GLY A 222 26.45 -2.31 -13.23
N ASN A 223 26.63 -3.62 -13.42
CA ASN A 223 27.43 -4.52 -12.58
C ASN A 223 28.77 -3.89 -12.12
N GLY A 224 28.87 -3.68 -10.81
CA GLY A 224 30.02 -3.08 -10.13
C GLY A 224 29.92 -1.58 -9.87
N SER A 225 28.93 -0.89 -10.45
CA SER A 225 28.76 0.57 -10.38
C SER A 225 27.36 1.04 -9.97
N VAL A 226 26.31 0.26 -10.26
CA VAL A 226 24.91 0.57 -9.89
C VAL A 226 24.38 -0.51 -8.97
N ARG A 227 23.86 -0.11 -7.82
CA ARG A 227 23.06 -0.97 -6.95
C ARG A 227 21.60 -0.55 -7.02
N SER A 228 20.74 -1.50 -6.74
CA SER A 228 19.31 -1.25 -6.68
C SER A 228 18.70 -1.93 -5.45
N GLY A 229 17.53 -1.46 -5.06
CA GLY A 229 16.78 -2.07 -3.97
C GLY A 229 15.29 -1.87 -4.18
N VAL A 230 14.51 -2.84 -3.71
CA VAL A 230 13.05 -2.76 -3.72
C VAL A 230 12.57 -2.24 -2.37
N GLY A 231 11.60 -1.32 -2.37
CA GLY A 231 11.15 -0.68 -1.14
C GLY A 231 10.27 -1.60 -0.29
N THR A 232 10.84 -2.10 0.80
CA THR A 232 10.16 -2.99 1.75
C THR A 232 8.96 -2.31 2.41
N SER A 233 9.06 -1.02 2.74
CA SER A 233 7.94 -0.26 3.31
C SER A 233 6.73 -0.23 2.37
N ALA A 234 6.95 -0.02 1.06
CA ALA A 234 5.87 -0.03 0.08
C ALA A 234 5.24 -1.42 -0.04
N MET A 235 6.05 -2.50 -0.03
CA MET A 235 5.53 -3.87 -0.01
C MET A 235 4.64 -4.14 1.21
N VAL A 236 5.10 -3.74 2.40
CA VAL A 236 4.36 -3.96 3.64
C VAL A 236 3.03 -3.21 3.62
N LEU A 237 3.02 -1.94 3.22
CA LEU A 237 1.79 -1.14 3.13
C LEU A 237 0.76 -1.77 2.18
N GLY A 238 1.21 -2.25 1.02
CA GLY A 238 0.35 -2.91 0.03
C GLY A 238 -0.21 -4.25 0.53
N TRP A 239 0.66 -5.17 0.96
CA TRP A 239 0.25 -6.50 1.42
C TRP A 239 -0.58 -6.46 2.70
N PHE A 240 -0.25 -5.56 3.62
CA PHE A 240 -1.03 -5.39 4.85
C PHE A 240 -2.41 -4.78 4.55
N GLY A 241 -2.48 -3.78 3.65
CA GLY A 241 -3.75 -3.25 3.16
C GLY A 241 -4.63 -4.32 2.49
N PHE A 242 -4.03 -5.17 1.66
CA PHE A 242 -4.71 -6.34 1.07
C PHE A 242 -5.27 -7.29 2.13
N ALA A 243 -4.43 -7.68 3.11
CA ALA A 243 -4.84 -8.59 4.17
C ALA A 243 -6.03 -8.03 4.98
N LEU A 244 -6.03 -6.73 5.28
CA LEU A 244 -7.14 -6.06 5.95
C LEU A 244 -8.45 -6.16 5.13
N PHE A 245 -8.39 -5.92 3.82
CA PHE A 245 -9.58 -6.04 2.96
C PHE A 245 -10.09 -7.48 2.85
N ILE A 246 -9.21 -8.48 2.87
CA ILE A 246 -9.60 -9.90 2.93
C ILE A 246 -10.28 -10.23 4.26
N ILE A 247 -9.71 -9.80 5.38
CA ILE A 247 -10.33 -10.00 6.71
C ILE A 247 -11.73 -9.38 6.74
N VAL A 248 -11.90 -8.18 6.18
CA VAL A 248 -13.20 -7.52 6.09
C VAL A 248 -14.17 -8.28 5.19
N THR A 249 -13.70 -8.76 4.03
CA THR A 249 -14.51 -9.59 3.13
C THR A 249 -15.04 -10.83 3.84
N ILE A 250 -14.14 -11.57 4.52
CA ILE A 250 -14.52 -12.76 5.28
C ILE A 250 -15.47 -12.38 6.42
N GLY A 251 -15.22 -11.28 7.11
CA GLY A 251 -16.06 -10.82 8.20
C GLY A 251 -17.49 -10.47 7.75
N LEU A 252 -17.63 -9.75 6.64
CA LEU A 252 -18.95 -9.48 6.06
C LEU A 252 -19.65 -10.76 5.60
N LEU A 253 -18.92 -11.70 4.99
CA LEU A 253 -19.48 -12.98 4.56
C LEU A 253 -20.02 -13.78 5.76
N VAL A 254 -19.22 -13.93 6.82
CA VAL A 254 -19.64 -14.62 8.05
C VAL A 254 -20.86 -13.97 8.66
N MET A 255 -20.87 -12.63 8.77
CA MET A 255 -22.02 -11.89 9.31
C MET A 255 -23.29 -12.12 8.48
N ILE A 256 -23.21 -12.07 7.15
CA ILE A 256 -24.36 -12.33 6.26
C ILE A 256 -24.87 -13.77 6.45
N LEU A 257 -23.98 -14.75 6.48
CA LEU A 257 -24.35 -16.16 6.68
C LEU A 257 -24.98 -16.39 8.06
N SER A 258 -24.43 -15.81 9.12
CA SER A 258 -25.00 -15.89 10.47
C SER A 258 -26.40 -15.30 10.54
N ILE A 259 -26.64 -14.14 9.91
CA ILE A 259 -27.98 -13.52 9.87
C ILE A 259 -28.97 -14.41 9.13
N ASN A 260 -28.57 -15.03 8.01
CA ASN A 260 -29.45 -15.92 7.26
C ASN A 260 -29.82 -17.17 8.07
N ILE A 261 -28.86 -17.76 8.80
CA ILE A 261 -29.13 -18.92 9.67
C ILE A 261 -30.07 -18.54 10.82
N VAL A 262 -29.83 -17.41 11.49
CA VAL A 262 -30.70 -16.94 12.58
C VAL A 262 -32.11 -16.69 12.07
N ALA A 263 -32.26 -16.02 10.92
CA ALA A 263 -33.57 -15.77 10.32
C ALA A 263 -34.32 -17.07 10.01
N GLN A 264 -33.64 -18.09 9.46
CA GLN A 264 -34.24 -19.39 9.21
C GLN A 264 -34.73 -20.07 10.50
N LEU A 265 -33.94 -20.02 11.57
CA LEU A 265 -34.30 -20.64 12.85
C LEU A 265 -35.45 -19.91 13.57
N THR A 266 -35.60 -18.59 13.36
CA THR A 266 -36.69 -17.81 13.95
C THR A 266 -37.96 -17.80 13.11
N ASP A 267 -37.87 -18.03 11.81
CA ASP A 267 -39.02 -18.12 10.90
C ASP A 267 -39.66 -19.54 10.89
N GLU A 268 -39.03 -20.53 11.54
CA GLU A 268 -39.53 -21.91 11.73
C GLU A 268 -40.37 -22.11 13.02
N GLU A 269 -40.67 -21.04 13.77
CA GLU A 269 -41.73 -20.99 14.81
C GLU A 269 -42.97 -20.24 14.31
#